data_AF-A0AAJ6APC5-F1
#
_entry.id   AF-A0AAJ6APC5-F1
#
_cell.length_a   1.000
_cell.length_b   1.000
_cell.length_c   1.000
_cell.angle_alpha   90.00
_cell.angle_beta   90.00
_cell.angle_gamma   90.00
#
_symmetry.space_group_name_H-M   'P 1'
#
loop_
_entity.id
_entity.type
_entity.pdbx_description
1 polymer ?
#
loop_
_entity_poly.entity_id
_entity_poly.type
_entity_poly.pdbx_seq_one_letter_code
_entity_poly.pdbx_strand_id
1 'polypeptide(L)'
;MEILLWIGILVVATAVFIFYMFHVRFQENAEWYDDWREPGNLWIMPYWTPMVIFVALGELYELSGYWGGVVVFNLLRVVAIIALLMGLIGLLGLLGIPLPWPFVPRWVVERRKKDRAERKARRRRRKEGG
;
A
#
# COMPACT_ATOMS: atom_id res chain seq x y z
N MET A 1 13.98 -10.67 -25.41
CA MET A 1 14.04 -11.06 -23.98
C MET A 1 13.40 -10.01 -23.08
N GLU A 2 13.53 -8.73 -23.41
CA GLU A 2 13.00 -7.61 -22.62
C GLU A 2 11.47 -7.62 -22.43
N ILE A 3 10.69 -7.93 -23.47
CA ILE A 3 9.23 -8.08 -23.35
C ILE A 3 8.85 -9.14 -22.30
N LEU A 4 9.52 -10.31 -22.31
CA LEU A 4 9.24 -11.38 -21.36
C LEU A 4 9.59 -10.98 -19.91
N LEU A 5 10.67 -10.21 -19.73
CA LEU A 5 11.05 -9.65 -18.43
C LEU A 5 9.93 -8.73 -17.91
N TRP A 6 9.48 -7.77 -18.70
CA TRP A 6 8.44 -6.83 -18.29
C TRP A 6 7.07 -7.49 -18.07
N ILE A 7 6.71 -8.50 -18.88
CA ILE A 7 5.54 -9.35 -18.60
C ILE A 7 5.71 -10.09 -17.27
N GLY A 8 6.88 -10.67 -17.00
CA GLY A 8 7.17 -11.35 -15.74
C GLY A 8 7.04 -10.41 -14.54
N ILE A 9 7.63 -9.22 -14.62
CA ILE A 9 7.53 -8.17 -13.59
C ILE A 9 6.07 -7.77 -13.38
N LEU A 10 5.31 -7.53 -14.45
CA LEU A 10 3.90 -7.16 -14.37
C LEU A 10 3.08 -8.22 -13.62
N VAL A 11 3.27 -9.50 -13.96
CA VAL A 11 2.57 -10.62 -13.32
C VAL A 11 2.94 -10.71 -11.85
N VAL A 12 4.24 -10.70 -11.52
CA VAL A 12 4.71 -10.80 -10.14
C VAL A 12 4.26 -9.61 -9.30
N ALA A 13 4.42 -8.38 -9.80
CA ALA A 13 4.00 -7.17 -9.11
C ALA A 13 2.49 -7.17 -8.87
N THR A 14 1.68 -7.59 -9.85
CA THR A 14 0.23 -7.71 -9.68
C THR A 14 -0.13 -8.75 -8.62
N ALA A 15 0.51 -9.91 -8.63
CA ALA A 15 0.29 -10.95 -7.62
C ALA A 15 0.68 -10.47 -6.21
N VAL A 16 1.82 -9.79 -6.07
CA VAL A 16 2.27 -9.16 -4.83
C VAL A 16 1.25 -8.11 -4.37
N PHE A 17 0.82 -7.22 -5.25
CA PHE A 17 -0.18 -6.20 -4.93
C PHE A 17 -1.47 -6.81 -4.39
N ILE A 18 -2.00 -7.83 -5.08
CA ILE A 18 -3.21 -8.55 -4.66
C ILE A 18 -2.97 -9.22 -3.29
N PHE A 19 -1.86 -9.92 -3.10
CA PHE A 19 -1.51 -10.56 -1.83
C PHE A 19 -1.49 -9.55 -0.67
N TYR A 20 -0.83 -8.40 -0.84
CA TYR A 20 -0.78 -7.39 0.23
C TYR A 20 -2.10 -6.66 0.43
N MET A 21 -2.88 -6.41 -0.63
CA MET A 21 -4.18 -5.74 -0.51
C MET A 21 -5.26 -6.61 0.11
N PHE A 22 -5.21 -7.94 -0.08
CA PHE A 22 -6.25 -8.85 0.39
C PHE A 22 -5.80 -9.77 1.53
N HIS A 23 -4.63 -10.39 1.46
CA HIS A 23 -4.21 -11.31 2.52
C HIS A 23 -3.76 -10.53 3.76
N VAL A 24 -2.77 -9.66 3.59
CA VAL A 24 -2.15 -8.91 4.70
C VAL A 24 -3.12 -7.94 5.36
N ARG A 25 -4.00 -7.30 4.58
CA ARG A 25 -4.97 -6.33 5.13
C ARG A 25 -6.17 -6.96 5.83
N PHE A 26 -6.52 -8.22 5.57
CA PHE A 26 -7.65 -8.87 6.22
C PHE A 26 -7.25 -9.81 7.36
N GLN A 27 -5.96 -10.08 7.54
CA GLN A 27 -5.45 -10.87 8.66
C GLN A 27 -5.42 -10.05 9.96
N GLU A 28 -6.30 -10.38 10.91
CA GLU A 28 -6.37 -9.70 12.22
C GLU A 28 -5.27 -10.15 13.20
N ASN A 29 -4.86 -11.41 13.10
CA ASN A 29 -3.76 -12.00 13.89
C ASN A 29 -2.42 -11.80 13.18
N ALA A 30 -2.04 -10.54 12.99
CA ALA A 30 -0.81 -10.15 12.32
C ALA A 30 0.37 -10.14 13.31
N GLU A 31 1.17 -11.21 13.31
CA GLU A 31 2.41 -11.32 14.12
C GLU A 31 3.46 -10.26 13.77
N TRP A 32 3.38 -9.74 12.55
CA TRP A 32 4.28 -8.73 12.01
C TRP A 32 3.87 -7.30 12.40
N TYR A 33 2.72 -7.10 13.04
CA TYR A 33 2.22 -5.79 13.48
C TYR A 33 2.89 -5.37 14.80
N ASP A 34 3.27 -4.10 14.94
CA ASP A 34 4.16 -3.57 15.99
C ASP A 34 5.63 -4.09 15.90
N ASP A 35 6.03 -4.69 14.77
CA ASP A 35 7.38 -5.18 14.48
C ASP A 35 8.02 -4.41 13.29
N TRP A 36 9.30 -4.60 13.00
CA TRP A 36 10.03 -3.96 11.89
C TRP A 36 9.41 -4.24 10.50
N ARG A 37 8.56 -5.27 10.41
CA ARG A 37 7.82 -5.66 9.20
C ARG A 37 6.56 -4.82 8.97
N GLU A 38 6.02 -4.15 9.99
CA GLU A 38 4.80 -3.34 9.88
C GLU A 38 4.87 -2.30 8.75
N PRO A 39 5.94 -1.49 8.62
CA PRO A 39 5.99 -0.48 7.57
C PRO A 39 5.97 -1.08 6.16
N GLY A 40 6.67 -2.19 5.97
CA GLY A 40 6.69 -2.94 4.71
C GLY A 40 5.30 -3.45 4.33
N ASN A 41 4.64 -4.09 5.30
CA ASN A 41 3.37 -4.78 5.10
C ASN A 41 2.17 -3.82 4.98
N LEU A 42 2.15 -2.71 5.73
CA LEU A 42 1.05 -1.75 5.70
C LEU A 42 1.21 -0.67 4.64
N TRP A 43 2.44 -0.21 4.40
CA TRP A 43 2.67 1.06 3.71
C TRP A 43 3.51 0.95 2.45
N ILE A 44 4.49 0.05 2.39
CA ILE A 44 5.35 -0.08 1.21
C ILE A 44 4.63 -0.93 0.17
N MET A 45 4.46 -2.22 0.46
CA MET A 45 4.00 -3.20 -0.52
C MET A 45 2.61 -2.87 -1.11
N PRO A 46 1.56 -2.55 -0.33
CA PRO A 46 0.25 -2.27 -0.91
C PRO A 46 0.18 -0.94 -1.69
N TYR A 47 1.08 0.02 -1.44
CA TYR A 47 0.97 1.37 -2.02
C TYR A 47 2.02 1.71 -3.07
N TRP A 48 3.18 1.06 -3.02
CA TRP A 48 4.29 1.30 -3.96
C TRP A 48 4.37 0.24 -5.06
N THR A 49 3.81 -0.95 -4.87
CA THR A 49 3.72 -1.96 -5.94
C THR A 49 2.95 -1.48 -7.18
N PRO A 50 1.88 -0.65 -7.08
CA PRO A 50 1.25 -0.03 -8.24
C PRO A 50 2.20 0.81 -9.12
N MET A 51 3.26 1.41 -8.55
CA MET A 51 4.28 2.09 -9.36
C MET A 51 5.06 1.09 -10.21
N VAL A 52 5.41 -0.07 -9.66
CA VAL A 52 6.10 -1.13 -10.41
C VAL A 52 5.20 -1.65 -11.56
N ILE A 53 3.91 -1.83 -11.30
CA ILE A 53 2.92 -2.20 -12.31
C ILE A 53 2.85 -1.14 -13.41
N PHE A 54 2.78 0.14 -13.04
CA PHE A 54 2.78 1.25 -13.99
C PHE A 54 4.04 1.28 -14.86
N VAL A 55 5.23 1.15 -14.27
CA VAL A 55 6.50 1.10 -15.03
C VAL A 55 6.47 -0.06 -16.01
N ALA A 56 6.13 -1.27 -15.56
CA ALA A 56 6.09 -2.44 -16.45
C ALA A 56 5.09 -2.26 -17.62
N LEU A 57 3.93 -1.64 -17.37
CA LEU A 57 2.96 -1.34 -18.43
C LEU A 57 3.48 -0.27 -19.40
N GLY A 58 4.18 0.76 -18.91
CA GLY A 58 4.79 1.80 -19.74
C GLY A 58 5.85 1.24 -20.68
N GLU A 59 6.75 0.42 -20.15
CA GLU A 59 7.81 -0.26 -20.91
C GLU A 59 7.23 -1.21 -21.97
N LEU A 60 6.18 -1.97 -21.63
CA LEU A 60 5.49 -2.81 -22.60
C LEU A 60 4.81 -2.00 -23.70
N TYR A 61 4.25 -0.84 -23.37
CA TYR A 61 3.65 0.06 -24.36
C TYR A 61 4.71 0.62 -25.32
N GLU A 62 5.87 1.04 -24.82
CA GLU A 62 6.99 1.48 -25.66
C GLU A 62 7.51 0.34 -26.55
N LEU A 63 7.79 -0.84 -25.98
CA LEU A 63 8.26 -2.02 -26.71
C LEU A 63 7.26 -2.53 -27.75
N SER A 64 5.95 -2.26 -27.55
CA SER A 64 4.92 -2.57 -28.54
C SER A 64 4.91 -1.63 -29.75
N GLY A 65 5.78 -0.62 -29.78
CA GLY A 65 5.73 0.45 -30.77
C GLY A 65 4.52 1.37 -30.58
N TYR A 66 4.10 1.58 -29.32
CA TYR A 66 2.96 2.40 -28.94
C TYR A 66 1.62 1.89 -29.50
N TRP A 67 1.42 0.58 -29.47
CA TRP A 67 0.18 -0.03 -29.94
C TRP A 67 -1.04 0.53 -29.20
N GLY A 68 -2.09 0.86 -29.96
CA GLY A 68 -3.30 1.50 -29.43
C GLY A 68 -3.17 3.01 -29.19
N GLY A 69 -1.98 3.60 -29.41
CA GLY A 69 -1.75 5.05 -29.48
C GLY A 69 -2.37 5.84 -28.33
N VAL A 70 -3.09 6.91 -28.68
CA VAL A 70 -3.66 7.87 -27.71
C VAL A 70 -4.59 7.20 -26.68
N VAL A 71 -5.31 6.13 -27.05
CA VAL A 71 -6.22 5.44 -26.12
C VAL A 71 -5.45 4.76 -25.00
N VAL A 72 -4.46 3.94 -25.35
CA VAL A 72 -3.62 3.24 -24.37
C VAL A 72 -2.80 4.23 -23.56
N PHE A 73 -2.26 5.28 -24.20
CA PHE A 73 -1.56 6.36 -23.51
C PHE A 73 -2.42 7.05 -22.43
N ASN A 74 -3.68 7.37 -22.73
CA ASN A 74 -4.58 7.98 -21.75
C ASN A 74 -4.91 7.03 -20.59
N LEU A 75 -5.09 5.73 -20.87
CA LEU A 75 -5.27 4.73 -19.81
C LEU A 75 -4.03 4.63 -18.91
N LEU A 76 -2.83 4.59 -19.49
CA LEU A 76 -1.57 4.62 -18.74
C LEU A 76 -1.45 5.88 -17.89
N ARG A 77 -1.89 7.04 -18.39
CA ARG A 77 -1.91 8.28 -17.61
C ARG A 77 -2.83 8.20 -16.39
N VAL A 78 -4.01 7.58 -16.53
CA VAL A 78 -4.91 7.34 -15.40
C VAL A 78 -4.27 6.40 -14.38
N VAL A 79 -3.65 5.31 -14.85
CA VAL A 79 -2.91 4.36 -14.00
C VAL A 79 -1.75 5.07 -13.28
N ALA A 80 -1.01 5.95 -13.95
CA ALA A 80 0.07 6.73 -13.37
C ALA A 80 -0.41 7.63 -12.23
N ILE A 81 -1.53 8.34 -12.44
CA ILE A 81 -2.13 9.21 -11.42
C ILE A 81 -2.54 8.38 -10.20
N ILE A 82 -3.18 7.23 -10.41
CA ILE A 82 -3.57 6.32 -9.32
C ILE A 82 -2.34 5.82 -8.57
N ALA A 83 -1.31 5.35 -9.27
CA ALA A 83 -0.07 4.87 -8.67
C ALA A 83 0.64 5.95 -7.84
N LEU A 84 0.64 7.20 -8.33
CA LEU A 84 1.21 8.34 -7.61
C LEU A 84 0.41 8.68 -6.35
N LEU A 85 -0.93 8.74 -6.44
CA LEU A 85 -1.79 8.95 -5.27
C LEU A 85 -1.61 7.84 -4.23
N MET A 86 -1.52 6.59 -4.67
CA MET A 86 -1.24 5.46 -3.79
C MET A 86 0.12 5.59 -3.12
N GLY A 87 1.18 5.91 -3.87
CA GLY A 87 2.51 6.16 -3.32
C GLY A 87 2.52 7.26 -2.26
N LEU A 88 1.80 8.36 -2.48
CA LEU A 88 1.63 9.44 -1.49
C LEU A 88 0.92 8.94 -0.23
N ILE A 89 -0.12 8.12 -0.35
CA ILE A 89 -0.79 7.51 0.81
C ILE A 89 0.19 6.61 1.59
N GLY A 90 0.97 5.79 0.89
CA GLY A 90 2.03 4.97 1.49
C GLY A 90 3.05 5.82 2.24
N LEU A 91 3.49 6.94 1.65
CA LEU A 91 4.42 7.88 2.28
C LEU A 91 3.84 8.50 3.57
N LEU A 92 2.58 8.95 3.54
CA LEU A 92 1.92 9.48 4.75
C LEU A 92 1.87 8.43 5.86
N GLY A 93 1.59 7.17 5.51
CA GLY A 93 1.62 6.05 6.45
C GLY A 93 3.00 5.79 7.05
N LEU A 94 4.06 5.85 6.23
CA LEU A 94 5.46 5.70 6.68
C LEU A 94 5.90 6.84 7.61
N LEU A 95 5.41 8.06 7.39
CA LEU A 95 5.65 9.21 8.27
C LEU A 95 4.86 9.13 9.59
N GLY A 96 4.10 8.05 9.82
CA GLY A 96 3.33 7.83 11.04
C GLY A 96 2.03 8.63 11.11
N ILE A 97 1.58 9.22 9.99
CA ILE A 97 0.31 9.95 9.95
C ILE A 97 -0.84 8.94 10.09
N PRO A 98 -1.74 9.11 11.07
CA PRO A 98 -2.82 8.16 11.31
C PRO A 98 -3.88 8.27 10.21
N LEU A 99 -3.77 7.42 9.20
CA LEU A 99 -4.73 7.36 8.10
C LEU A 99 -6.04 6.62 8.50
N PRO A 100 -7.20 7.06 7.99
CA PRO A 100 -8.48 6.40 8.25
C PRO A 100 -8.68 5.16 7.36
N TRP A 101 -9.70 4.36 7.69
CA TRP A 101 -10.26 3.39 6.73
C TRP A 101 -10.83 4.16 5.52
N PRO A 102 -10.65 3.70 4.26
CA PRO A 102 -10.16 2.39 3.81
C PRO A 102 -8.65 2.29 3.55
N PHE A 103 -7.86 3.32 3.87
CA PHE A 103 -6.41 3.33 3.61
C PHE A 103 -5.62 2.46 4.59
N VAL A 104 -6.23 2.10 5.70
CA VAL A 104 -5.65 1.21 6.70
C VAL A 104 -6.64 0.08 6.97
N PRO A 105 -6.18 -1.16 7.21
CA PRO A 105 -7.05 -2.24 7.66
C PRO A 105 -7.94 -1.84 8.84
N ARG A 106 -9.19 -2.31 8.85
CA ARG A 106 -10.16 -2.00 9.93
C ARG A 106 -9.61 -2.40 11.29
N TRP A 107 -9.06 -3.61 11.39
CA TRP A 107 -8.50 -4.14 12.63
C TRP A 107 -7.32 -3.29 13.15
N VAL A 108 -6.47 -2.73 12.27
CA VAL A 108 -5.39 -1.82 12.67
C VAL A 108 -5.98 -0.52 13.22
N VAL A 109 -6.99 0.05 12.57
CA VAL A 109 -7.67 1.26 13.05
C VAL A 109 -8.29 1.03 14.43
N GLU A 110 -8.94 -0.11 14.63
CA GLU A 110 -9.56 -0.51 15.89
C GLU A 110 -8.54 -0.74 17.00
N ARG A 111 -7.45 -1.46 16.72
CA ARG A 111 -6.34 -1.66 17.65
C ARG A 111 -5.71 -0.34 18.07
N ARG A 112 -5.38 0.54 17.12
CA ARG A 112 -4.88 1.89 17.40
C ARG A 112 -5.86 2.75 18.21
N LYS A 113 -7.18 2.55 18.06
CA LYS A 113 -8.18 3.21 18.91
C LYS A 113 -8.14 2.65 20.33
N LYS A 114 -8.08 1.33 20.50
CA LYS A 114 -7.97 0.65 21.79
C LYS A 114 -6.71 1.08 22.55
N ASP A 115 -5.55 1.07 21.89
CA ASP A 115 -4.29 1.48 22.49
C ASP A 115 -4.31 2.94 22.96
N ARG A 116 -4.93 3.83 22.16
CA ARG A 116 -5.13 5.22 22.55
C ARG A 116 -6.05 5.37 23.75
N ALA A 117 -7.13 4.57 23.84
CA ALA A 117 -8.03 4.57 24.98
C ALA A 117 -7.33 4.06 26.25
N GLU A 118 -6.55 2.99 26.16
CA GLU A 118 -5.77 2.45 27.28
C GLU A 118 -4.70 3.43 27.77
N ARG A 119 -3.97 4.08 26.85
CA ARG A 119 -3.00 5.13 27.22
C ARG A 119 -3.68 6.29 27.95
N LYS A 120 -4.88 6.70 27.52
CA LYS A 120 -5.67 7.72 28.22
C LYS A 120 -6.09 7.25 29.61
N ALA A 121 -6.59 6.02 29.76
CA ALA A 121 -6.97 5.46 31.05
C ALA A 121 -5.78 5.37 32.02
N ARG A 122 -4.60 4.92 31.56
CA ARG A 122 -3.36 4.89 32.37
C ARG A 122 -2.96 6.29 32.85
N ARG A 123 -3.07 7.31 31.99
CA ARG A 123 -2.79 8.70 32.36
C ARG A 123 -3.76 9.25 33.42
N ARG A 124 -5.05 8.87 33.37
CA ARG A 124 -6.04 9.26 34.39
C ARG A 124 -5.75 8.62 35.75
N ARG A 125 -5.50 7.30 35.78
CA ARG A 125 -5.12 6.60 37.02
C ARG A 125 -3.89 7.18 37.70
N ARG A 126 -2.89 7.63 36.93
CA ARG A 126 -1.70 8.31 37.47
C ARG A 126 -1.98 9.70 38.04
N LYS A 127 -3.04 10.38 37.59
CA LYS A 127 -3.47 11.68 38.11
C LYS A 127 -4.40 11.59 39.31
N GLU A 128 -5.08 10.45 39.48
CA GLU A 128 -6.04 10.20 40.56
C GLU A 128 -5.40 9.46 41.75
N GLY A 129 -4.33 8.70 41.51
CA GLY A 129 -3.61 7.92 42.53
C GLY A 129 -2.32 8.56 43.06
N GLY A 130 -2.02 9.80 42.69
CA GLY A 130 -0.92 10.61 43.22
C GLY A 130 -1.43 11.99 43.57
#